data_AF-A0A7X8W3J3-F1
#
_entry.id   AF-A0A7X8W3J3-F1
#
_cell.length_a   1.000
_cell.length_b   1.000
_cell.length_c   1.000
_cell.angle_alpha   90.00
_cell.angle_beta   90.00
_cell.angle_gamma   90.00
#
_symmetry.space_group_name_H-M   'P 1'
#
loop_
_entity.id
_entity.type
_entity.pdbx_description
1 polymer ?
#
loop_
_entity_poly.entity_id
_entity_poly.type
_entity_poly.pdbx_seq_one_letter_code
_entity_poly.pdbx_strand_id
1 'polypeptide(L)'
;PIKKYNTQSALNNFKEFTMLDPLYLSSFVGFTEDEVKPLCEKYSMDFNDIKAWYDGYSFDDNSSVYSPFSVVNALTNKKIKNYWIDTSSIDDAKDYINMNIDGLKEDVINMSLGQRVPVDVSSFDNDFVNLHNKDQVMTLLIHLGYLAYDAENKEAYVPNNEIKDHLIKAIKQSNWTMPQPQ
;
A
#
# COMPACT_ATOMS: atom_id res chain seq x y z
N PRO A 1 -12.47 4.26 3.45
CA PRO A 1 -13.73 3.55 3.10
C PRO A 1 -14.67 3.49 4.32
N ILE A 2 -15.99 3.55 4.12
CA ILE A 2 -16.98 3.58 5.22
C ILE A 2 -17.81 2.28 5.21
N LYS A 3 -17.83 1.57 6.35
CA LYS A 3 -18.67 0.37 6.52
C LYS A 3 -20.15 0.73 6.52
N LYS A 4 -20.94 0.03 5.69
CA LYS A 4 -22.38 0.23 5.60
C LYS A 4 -23.11 -0.74 6.52
N TYR A 5 -23.87 -0.21 7.48
CA TYR A 5 -24.72 -1.00 8.36
C TYR A 5 -26.18 -0.87 7.94
N ASN A 6 -26.78 -1.98 7.48
CA ASN A 6 -28.21 -2.19 7.21
C ASN A 6 -28.87 -1.47 6.00
N THR A 7 -29.97 -2.09 5.57
CA THR A 7 -30.81 -1.79 4.41
C THR A 7 -31.63 -0.50 4.58
N GLN A 8 -31.71 0.25 3.47
CA GLN A 8 -32.47 1.49 3.24
C GLN A 8 -31.88 2.81 3.77
N SER A 9 -31.45 3.63 2.80
CA SER A 9 -31.47 5.11 2.73
C SER A 9 -30.91 5.95 3.87
N ALA A 10 -30.28 5.40 4.90
CA ALA A 10 -29.75 6.23 5.99
C ALA A 10 -28.56 7.11 5.54
N LEU A 11 -27.67 6.60 4.66
CA LEU A 11 -26.45 7.28 4.21
C LEU A 11 -25.95 6.76 2.83
N ASN A 12 -26.71 6.91 1.74
CA ASN A 12 -26.32 6.38 0.41
C ASN A 12 -25.67 7.42 -0.54
N ASN A 13 -25.60 8.69 -0.14
CA ASN A 13 -25.09 9.78 -0.98
C ASN A 13 -23.66 10.23 -0.64
N PHE A 14 -22.92 9.44 0.15
CA PHE A 14 -21.51 9.74 0.42
C PHE A 14 -20.67 9.32 -0.78
N LYS A 15 -19.91 10.29 -1.29
CA LYS A 15 -18.88 10.04 -2.29
C LYS A 15 -17.60 9.69 -1.55
N GLU A 16 -17.20 8.43 -1.65
CA GLU A 16 -15.95 7.95 -1.07
C GLU A 16 -14.81 8.18 -2.06
N PHE A 17 -13.68 8.64 -1.53
CA PHE A 17 -12.41 8.73 -2.25
C PHE A 17 -11.49 7.73 -1.57
N THR A 18 -11.08 6.70 -2.30
CA THR A 18 -10.36 5.56 -1.73
C THR A 18 -9.05 5.33 -2.46
N MET A 19 -8.19 4.47 -1.90
CA MET A 19 -6.98 4.03 -2.59
C MET A 19 -7.25 3.24 -3.89
N LEU A 20 -8.47 2.76 -4.11
CA LEU A 20 -8.86 2.11 -5.36
C LEU A 20 -9.34 3.11 -6.41
N ASP A 21 -9.94 4.21 -5.95
CA ASP A 21 -10.49 5.26 -6.79
C ASP A 21 -10.51 6.58 -6.01
N PRO A 22 -9.42 7.38 -6.09
CA PRO A 22 -9.35 8.69 -5.48
C PRO A 22 -9.93 9.78 -6.38
N LEU A 23 -10.48 9.45 -7.56
CA LEU A 23 -11.08 10.38 -8.51
C LEU A 23 -10.19 11.63 -8.71
N TYR A 24 -10.80 12.82 -8.73
CA TYR A 24 -10.11 14.10 -8.88
C TYR A 24 -9.15 14.46 -7.73
N LEU A 25 -9.13 13.69 -6.64
CA LEU A 25 -8.18 13.87 -5.54
C LEU A 25 -6.85 13.12 -5.77
N SER A 26 -6.73 12.34 -6.85
CA SER A 26 -5.52 11.57 -7.18
C SER A 26 -4.23 12.40 -7.15
N SER A 27 -4.27 13.67 -7.56
CA SER A 27 -3.12 14.58 -7.56
C SER A 27 -2.78 15.19 -6.20
N PHE A 28 -3.58 14.94 -5.16
CA PHE A 28 -3.42 15.54 -3.83
C PHE A 28 -3.17 14.53 -2.72
N VAL A 29 -3.18 13.22 -3.02
CA VAL A 29 -2.99 12.16 -2.02
C VAL A 29 -1.52 11.89 -1.68
N GLY A 30 -0.60 12.37 -2.50
CA GLY A 30 0.84 12.24 -2.29
C GLY A 30 1.63 13.24 -3.13
N PHE A 31 2.96 13.16 -3.08
CA PHE A 31 3.78 13.93 -4.01
C PHE A 31 3.85 13.24 -5.36
N THR A 32 3.88 14.03 -6.41
CA THR A 32 4.11 13.58 -7.79
C THR A 32 5.60 13.52 -8.10
N GLU A 33 5.99 12.78 -9.14
CA GLU A 33 7.38 12.75 -9.62
C GLU A 33 7.92 14.17 -9.94
N ASP A 34 7.09 15.02 -10.55
CA ASP A 34 7.42 16.40 -10.89
C ASP A 34 7.68 17.30 -9.66
N GLU A 35 7.08 16.98 -8.52
CA GLU A 35 7.34 17.65 -7.25
C GLU A 35 8.59 17.08 -6.56
N VAL A 36 8.80 15.76 -6.61
CA VAL A 36 9.89 15.09 -5.89
C VAL A 36 11.24 15.34 -6.54
N LYS A 37 11.32 15.33 -7.88
CA LYS A 37 12.58 15.54 -8.62
C LYS A 37 13.30 16.85 -8.27
N PRO A 38 12.67 18.04 -8.35
CA PRO A 38 13.33 19.29 -7.96
C PRO A 38 13.64 19.36 -6.45
N LEU A 39 12.87 18.67 -5.60
CA LEU A 39 13.19 18.56 -4.18
C LEU A 39 14.45 17.73 -3.96
N CYS A 40 14.65 16.64 -4.70
CA CYS A 40 15.88 15.84 -4.63
C CYS A 40 17.11 16.67 -5.02
N GLU A 41 17.02 17.47 -6.09
CA GLU A 41 18.09 18.40 -6.50
C GLU A 41 18.40 19.43 -5.40
N LYS A 42 17.37 20.11 -4.89
CA LYS A 42 17.48 21.12 -3.82
C LYS A 42 18.13 20.56 -2.55
N TYR A 43 17.84 19.30 -2.23
CA TYR A 43 18.36 18.63 -1.05
C TYR A 43 19.57 17.73 -1.38
N SER A 44 20.13 17.75 -2.59
CA SER A 44 21.31 16.96 -2.97
C SER A 44 21.18 15.47 -2.60
N MET A 45 20.00 14.90 -2.87
CA MET A 45 19.70 13.48 -2.71
C MET A 45 19.52 12.85 -4.09
N ASP A 46 19.93 11.59 -4.26
CA ASP A 46 19.72 10.89 -5.53
C ASP A 46 18.23 10.61 -5.74
N PHE A 47 17.71 11.05 -6.89
CA PHE A 47 16.29 10.90 -7.20
C PHE A 47 15.89 9.43 -7.41
N ASN A 48 16.75 8.59 -7.98
CA ASN A 48 16.42 7.18 -8.22
C ASN A 48 16.36 6.41 -6.90
N ASP A 49 17.23 6.74 -5.94
CA ASP A 49 17.17 6.15 -4.61
C ASP A 49 15.86 6.54 -3.88
N ILE A 50 15.46 7.82 -3.97
CA ILE A 50 14.18 8.31 -3.41
C ILE A 50 12.99 7.64 -4.09
N LYS A 51 13.04 7.49 -5.42
CA LYS A 51 12.02 6.77 -6.21
C LYS A 51 11.90 5.33 -5.77
N ALA A 52 12.99 4.57 -5.75
CA ALA A 52 12.97 3.16 -5.36
C ALA A 52 12.41 2.92 -3.94
N TRP A 53 12.57 3.89 -3.04
CA TRP A 53 12.14 3.76 -1.65
C TRP A 53 10.74 4.28 -1.36
N TYR A 54 10.26 5.30 -2.06
CA TYR A 54 9.05 6.01 -1.65
C TYR A 54 8.02 6.22 -2.77
N ASP A 55 8.33 5.90 -4.03
CA ASP A 55 7.38 5.85 -5.15
C ASP A 55 6.77 4.45 -5.29
N GLY A 56 5.50 4.36 -5.67
CA GLY A 56 4.93 3.06 -6.02
C GLY A 56 3.42 3.00 -6.09
N TYR A 57 2.72 4.08 -5.77
CA TYR A 57 1.29 4.19 -5.97
C TYR A 57 1.00 4.86 -7.31
N SER A 58 -0.02 4.37 -8.00
CA SER A 58 -0.48 4.92 -9.26
C SER A 58 -2.00 5.04 -9.28
N PHE A 59 -2.49 6.10 -9.89
CA PHE A 59 -3.90 6.38 -10.12
C PHE A 59 -4.08 6.87 -11.56
N ASP A 60 -5.31 6.89 -12.07
CA ASP A 60 -5.63 7.19 -13.48
C ASP A 60 -4.86 8.38 -14.06
N ASP A 61 -4.80 9.49 -13.33
CA ASP A 61 -4.13 10.73 -13.80
C ASP A 61 -2.67 10.88 -13.32
N ASN A 62 -2.18 9.99 -12.46
CA ASN A 62 -0.85 10.08 -11.84
C ASN A 62 -0.20 8.71 -11.73
N SER A 63 0.77 8.43 -12.60
CA SER A 63 1.48 7.15 -12.64
C SER A 63 2.49 6.93 -11.52
N SER A 64 2.82 7.98 -10.75
CA SER A 64 3.86 7.94 -9.74
C SER A 64 3.50 8.88 -8.58
N VAL A 65 3.09 8.27 -7.48
CA VAL A 65 2.70 8.94 -6.24
C VAL A 65 3.56 8.44 -5.09
N TYR A 66 4.19 9.40 -4.42
CA TYR A 66 5.15 9.18 -3.36
C TYR A 66 4.55 9.50 -1.99
N SER A 67 4.97 8.77 -0.95
CA SER A 67 4.67 9.11 0.45
C SER A 67 5.25 10.49 0.81
N PRO A 68 4.43 11.52 1.09
CA PRO A 68 4.94 12.85 1.45
C PRO A 68 5.76 12.81 2.73
N PHE A 69 5.29 12.05 3.72
CA PHE A 69 5.97 11.92 5.00
C PHE A 69 7.36 11.31 4.83
N SER A 70 7.48 10.22 4.07
CA SER A 70 8.76 9.54 3.87
C SER A 70 9.72 10.39 3.03
N VAL A 71 9.25 11.03 1.95
CA VAL A 71 10.07 11.92 1.13
C VAL A 71 10.57 13.12 1.95
N VAL A 72 9.71 13.84 2.67
CA VAL A 72 10.11 15.00 3.47
C VAL A 72 11.16 14.59 4.50
N ASN A 73 10.93 13.50 5.24
CA ASN A 73 11.88 13.04 6.24
C ASN A 73 13.21 12.59 5.63
N ALA A 74 13.19 11.90 4.48
CA ALA A 74 14.41 11.44 3.83
C ALA A 74 15.27 12.62 3.34
N LEU A 75 14.63 13.62 2.72
CA LEU A 75 15.31 14.80 2.20
C LEU A 75 15.85 15.71 3.31
N THR A 76 15.08 15.92 4.37
CA THR A 76 15.49 16.77 5.51
C THR A 76 16.57 16.12 6.37
N ASN A 77 16.47 14.81 6.62
CA ASN A 77 17.47 14.06 7.39
C ASN A 77 18.65 13.56 6.56
N LYS A 78 18.63 13.75 5.23
CA LYS A 78 19.63 13.23 4.27
C LYS A 78 19.87 11.73 4.40
N LYS A 79 18.80 10.97 4.64
CA LYS A 79 18.92 9.55 4.92
C LYS A 79 17.68 8.80 4.48
N ILE A 80 17.89 7.67 3.83
CA ILE A 80 16.80 6.77 3.43
C ILE A 80 16.55 5.76 4.55
N LYS A 81 15.28 5.63 4.96
CA LYS A 81 14.81 4.79 6.06
C LYS A 81 13.31 4.49 5.91
N ASN A 82 12.83 3.60 6.78
CA ASN A 82 11.41 3.29 6.96
C ASN A 82 10.69 4.36 7.82
N TYR A 83 10.44 5.54 7.26
CA TYR A 83 9.76 6.64 7.95
C TYR A 83 8.28 6.40 8.20
N TRP A 84 7.50 6.02 7.17
CA TRP A 84 6.07 5.78 7.30
C TRP A 84 5.80 4.64 8.30
N ILE A 85 6.60 3.57 8.19
CA ILE A 85 6.46 2.39 9.02
C ILE A 85 6.82 2.63 10.47
N ASP A 86 7.87 3.42 10.75
CA ASP A 86 8.24 3.76 12.13
C ASP A 86 7.15 4.56 12.86
N THR A 87 6.18 5.13 12.12
CA THR A 87 4.99 5.80 12.67
C THR A 87 3.71 4.97 12.62
N SER A 88 3.67 3.89 11.83
CA SER A 88 2.56 2.93 11.80
C SER A 88 2.77 1.87 12.89
N SER A 89 1.71 1.43 13.57
CA SER A 89 1.81 0.22 14.40
C SER A 89 2.11 -0.96 13.48
N ILE A 90 3.28 -1.58 13.68
CA ILE A 90 3.68 -2.80 12.96
C ILE A 90 2.62 -3.92 13.11
N ASP A 91 1.84 -3.85 14.18
CA ASP A 91 0.88 -4.86 14.58
C ASP A 91 -0.30 -4.96 13.59
N ASP A 92 -0.71 -3.87 12.95
CA ASP A 92 -1.94 -3.84 12.15
C ASP A 92 -1.83 -4.71 10.87
N ALA A 93 -0.81 -4.49 10.03
CA ALA A 93 -0.61 -5.32 8.83
C ALA A 93 -0.30 -6.77 9.17
N LYS A 94 0.47 -6.99 10.24
CA LYS A 94 0.90 -8.32 10.67
C LYS A 94 -0.31 -9.17 11.04
N ASP A 95 -1.29 -8.62 11.75
CA ASP A 95 -2.48 -9.36 12.17
C ASP A 95 -3.32 -9.80 10.96
N TYR A 96 -3.50 -8.93 9.96
CA TYR A 96 -4.21 -9.27 8.73
C TYR A 96 -3.50 -10.32 7.89
N ILE A 97 -2.18 -10.17 7.68
CA ILE A 97 -1.39 -11.15 6.92
C ILE A 97 -1.40 -12.51 7.64
N ASN A 98 -1.37 -12.50 8.98
CA ASN A 98 -1.39 -13.72 9.78
C ASN A 98 -2.68 -14.53 9.69
N MET A 99 -3.77 -13.95 9.18
CA MET A 99 -5.02 -14.69 8.97
C MET A 99 -4.86 -15.83 7.95
N ASN A 100 -3.91 -15.71 7.01
CA ASN A 100 -3.63 -16.66 5.93
C ASN A 100 -4.84 -17.18 5.14
N ILE A 101 -5.90 -16.40 5.00
CA ILE A 101 -7.08 -16.90 4.29
C ILE A 101 -6.68 -17.19 2.83
N ASP A 102 -7.08 -18.34 2.30
CA ASP A 102 -6.87 -18.78 0.90
C ASP A 102 -5.42 -18.67 0.34
N GLY A 103 -4.40 -18.82 1.20
CA GLY A 103 -3.00 -18.76 0.74
C GLY A 103 -2.46 -17.33 0.54
N LEU A 104 -3.07 -16.35 1.21
CA LEU A 104 -2.65 -14.94 1.18
C LEU A 104 -1.14 -14.75 1.37
N LYS A 105 -0.49 -15.56 2.21
CA LYS A 105 0.93 -15.39 2.51
C LYS A 105 1.83 -15.71 1.34
N GLU A 106 1.54 -16.74 0.57
CA GLU A 106 2.26 -17.05 -0.65
C GLU A 106 2.17 -15.87 -1.63
N ASP A 107 0.99 -15.26 -1.74
CA ASP A 107 0.78 -14.07 -2.55
C ASP A 107 1.56 -12.85 -2.02
N VAL A 108 1.57 -12.59 -0.71
CA VAL A 108 2.38 -11.50 -0.12
C VAL A 108 3.88 -11.71 -0.34
N ILE A 109 4.37 -12.96 -0.26
CA ILE A 109 5.77 -13.30 -0.56
C ILE A 109 6.07 -13.04 -2.04
N ASN A 110 5.21 -13.51 -2.94
CA ASN A 110 5.33 -13.30 -4.37
C ASN A 110 5.39 -11.80 -4.71
N MET A 111 4.49 -11.00 -4.14
CA MET A 111 4.51 -9.55 -4.33
C MET A 111 5.76 -8.88 -3.74
N SER A 112 6.28 -9.37 -2.61
CA SER A 112 7.54 -8.89 -2.04
C SER A 112 8.76 -9.20 -2.93
N LEU A 113 8.65 -10.22 -3.80
CA LEU A 113 9.62 -10.54 -4.84
C LEU A 113 9.40 -9.74 -6.14
N GLY A 114 8.44 -8.81 -6.15
CA GLY A 114 8.13 -7.94 -7.28
C GLY A 114 7.08 -8.49 -8.24
N GLN A 115 6.42 -9.61 -7.90
CA GLN A 115 5.30 -10.11 -8.69
C GLN A 115 4.04 -9.28 -8.45
N ARG A 116 3.08 -9.42 -9.36
CA ARG A 116 1.73 -8.86 -9.25
C ARG A 116 0.74 -10.00 -9.05
N VAL A 117 -0.29 -9.78 -8.25
CA VAL A 117 -1.28 -10.81 -7.89
C VAL A 117 -2.69 -10.30 -8.22
N PRO A 118 -3.49 -11.03 -9.01
CA PRO A 118 -4.88 -10.66 -9.27
C PRO A 118 -5.70 -10.56 -7.98
N VAL A 119 -6.56 -9.54 -7.89
CA VAL A 119 -7.43 -9.31 -6.73
C VAL A 119 -8.83 -8.85 -7.15
N ASP A 120 -9.86 -9.49 -6.60
CA ASP A 120 -11.25 -9.02 -6.74
C ASP A 120 -11.66 -8.09 -5.60
N VAL A 121 -11.48 -6.79 -5.84
CA VAL A 121 -11.80 -5.73 -4.88
C VAL A 121 -13.31 -5.52 -4.68
N SER A 122 -14.16 -6.10 -5.54
CA SER A 122 -15.62 -5.90 -5.47
C SER A 122 -16.28 -6.61 -4.28
N SER A 123 -15.58 -7.59 -3.70
CA SER A 123 -16.05 -8.37 -2.55
C SER A 123 -15.84 -7.66 -1.21
N PHE A 124 -15.10 -6.55 -1.17
CA PHE A 124 -14.80 -5.83 0.07
C PHE A 124 -15.95 -4.91 0.46
N ASP A 125 -16.48 -5.10 1.67
CA ASP A 125 -17.65 -4.40 2.22
C ASP A 125 -17.27 -3.32 3.25
N ASN A 126 -16.02 -2.85 3.20
CA ASN A 126 -15.43 -1.91 4.16
C ASN A 126 -15.42 -2.44 5.61
N ASP A 127 -15.44 -3.76 5.81
CA ASP A 127 -15.24 -4.41 7.10
C ASP A 127 -13.77 -4.68 7.41
N PHE A 128 -13.31 -4.21 8.57
CA PHE A 128 -11.94 -4.37 9.06
C PHE A 128 -11.79 -5.59 9.98
N VAL A 129 -12.91 -6.26 10.31
CA VAL A 129 -12.96 -7.33 11.32
C VAL A 129 -13.40 -8.65 10.70
N ASN A 130 -14.51 -8.67 9.96
CA ASN A 130 -15.05 -9.91 9.39
C ASN A 130 -14.59 -10.11 7.94
N LEU A 131 -13.32 -10.48 7.77
CA LEU A 131 -12.74 -10.81 6.47
C LEU A 131 -12.89 -12.31 6.20
N HIS A 132 -13.38 -12.68 5.03
CA HIS A 132 -13.82 -14.03 4.69
C HIS A 132 -13.03 -14.71 3.58
N ASN A 133 -12.27 -13.95 2.80
CA ASN A 133 -11.42 -14.45 1.71
C ASN A 133 -10.16 -13.60 1.58
N LYS A 134 -9.16 -14.07 0.82
CA LYS A 134 -7.91 -13.33 0.62
C LYS A 134 -8.09 -11.98 -0.08
N ASP A 135 -9.05 -11.85 -0.99
CA ASP A 135 -9.25 -10.63 -1.78
C ASP A 135 -9.74 -9.49 -0.89
N GLN A 136 -10.60 -9.77 0.09
CA GLN A 136 -11.01 -8.79 1.09
C GLN A 136 -9.83 -8.33 1.96
N VAL A 137 -8.94 -9.25 2.35
CA VAL A 137 -7.72 -8.90 3.11
C VAL A 137 -6.78 -8.05 2.26
N MET A 138 -6.54 -8.43 1.00
CA MET A 138 -5.70 -7.65 0.07
C MET A 138 -6.29 -6.27 -0.20
N THR A 139 -7.61 -6.16 -0.36
CA THR A 139 -8.30 -4.89 -0.55
C THR A 139 -8.17 -3.98 0.67
N LEU A 140 -8.27 -4.55 1.88
CA LEU A 140 -8.00 -3.81 3.10
C LEU A 140 -6.54 -3.32 3.15
N LEU A 141 -5.56 -4.17 2.84
CA LEU A 141 -4.15 -3.79 2.78
C LEU A 141 -3.87 -2.70 1.74
N ILE A 142 -4.57 -2.70 0.60
CA ILE A 142 -4.54 -1.60 -0.37
C ILE A 142 -5.03 -0.29 0.26
N HIS A 143 -6.18 -0.32 0.95
CA HIS A 143 -6.72 0.86 1.60
C HIS A 143 -5.85 1.42 2.73
N LEU A 144 -5.09 0.56 3.39
CA LEU A 144 -4.14 0.95 4.44
C LEU A 144 -2.78 1.43 3.90
N GLY A 145 -2.53 1.28 2.59
CA GLY A 145 -1.23 1.64 1.99
C GLY A 145 -0.14 0.59 2.23
N TYR A 146 -0.48 -0.67 2.47
CA TYR A 146 0.49 -1.78 2.49
C TYR A 146 0.63 -2.48 1.14
N LEU A 147 -0.32 -2.25 0.23
CA LEU A 147 -0.26 -2.69 -1.16
C LEU A 147 -0.73 -1.54 -2.05
N ALA A 148 -0.28 -1.54 -3.30
CA ALA A 148 -0.82 -0.71 -4.36
C ALA A 148 -1.68 -1.56 -5.30
N TYR A 149 -2.56 -0.89 -6.04
CA TYR A 149 -3.53 -1.53 -6.93
C TYR A 149 -3.40 -0.97 -8.34
N ASP A 150 -3.29 -1.88 -9.30
CA ASP A 150 -3.40 -1.60 -10.72
C ASP A 150 -4.84 -1.87 -11.16
N ALA A 151 -5.61 -0.80 -11.38
CA ALA A 151 -7.01 -0.90 -11.74
C ALA A 151 -7.25 -1.43 -13.16
N GLU A 152 -6.28 -1.25 -14.07
CA GLU A 152 -6.37 -1.72 -15.45
C GLU A 152 -6.26 -3.25 -15.50
N ASN A 153 -5.25 -3.81 -14.82
CA ASN A 153 -4.99 -5.25 -14.78
C ASN A 153 -5.71 -5.97 -13.64
N LYS A 154 -6.27 -5.22 -12.68
CA LYS A 154 -6.90 -5.72 -11.45
C LYS A 154 -5.94 -6.53 -10.59
N GLU A 155 -4.74 -6.00 -10.40
CA GLU A 155 -3.66 -6.67 -9.67
C GLU A 155 -3.16 -5.82 -8.48
N ALA A 156 -2.86 -6.49 -7.38
CA ALA A 156 -2.14 -5.92 -6.25
C ALA A 156 -0.63 -6.12 -6.38
N TYR A 157 0.15 -5.21 -5.80
CA TYR A 157 1.61 -5.30 -5.75
C TYR A 157 2.18 -4.53 -4.55
N VAL A 158 3.44 -4.82 -4.19
CA VAL A 158 4.18 -4.05 -3.19
C VAL A 158 4.73 -2.77 -3.84
N PRO A 159 4.37 -1.57 -3.34
CA PRO A 159 4.66 -0.32 -4.05
C PRO A 159 6.15 0.02 -4.08
N ASN A 160 6.86 -0.14 -2.96
CA ASN A 160 8.22 0.38 -2.80
C ASN A 160 9.05 -0.41 -1.77
N ASN A 161 10.33 -0.06 -1.65
CA ASN A 161 11.25 -0.74 -0.72
C ASN A 161 10.87 -0.55 0.75
N GLU A 162 10.30 0.60 1.13
CA GLU A 162 9.88 0.84 2.51
C GLU A 162 8.77 -0.15 2.95
N ILE A 163 7.76 -0.33 2.10
CA ILE A 163 6.68 -1.28 2.35
C ILE A 163 7.17 -2.73 2.23
N LYS A 164 8.04 -3.02 1.26
CA LYS A 164 8.65 -4.36 1.11
C LYS A 164 9.40 -4.80 2.36
N ASP A 165 10.25 -3.93 2.91
CA ASP A 165 11.01 -4.22 4.13
C ASP A 165 10.08 -4.51 5.31
N HIS A 166 8.99 -3.75 5.41
CA HIS A 166 7.98 -3.97 6.44
C HIS A 166 7.26 -5.31 6.31
N LEU A 167 6.79 -5.67 5.11
CA LEU A 167 6.11 -6.94 4.87
C LEU A 167 7.04 -8.12 5.14
N ILE A 168 8.30 -8.04 4.70
CA ILE A 168 9.32 -9.06 5.00
C ILE A 168 9.53 -9.19 6.52
N LYS A 169 9.57 -8.07 7.24
CA LYS A 169 9.70 -8.07 8.70
C LYS A 169 8.47 -8.71 9.36
N ALA A 170 7.26 -8.37 8.92
CA ALA A 170 6.01 -8.94 9.43
C ALA A 170 5.97 -10.46 9.22
N ILE A 171 6.36 -10.95 8.03
CA ILE A 171 6.44 -12.38 7.73
C ILE A 171 7.50 -13.06 8.61
N LYS A 172 8.69 -12.47 8.79
CA LYS A 172 9.74 -13.05 9.67
C LYS A 172 9.34 -13.12 11.14
N GLN A 173 8.53 -12.17 11.62
CA GLN A 173 8.06 -12.10 13.00
C GLN A 173 6.76 -12.87 13.23
N SER A 174 6.15 -13.35 12.17
CA SER A 174 5.05 -14.30 12.24
C SER A 174 5.61 -15.70 12.50
N ASN A 175 4.79 -16.63 13.00
CA ASN A 175 5.16 -18.05 13.17
C ASN A 175 5.42 -18.81 11.85
N TRP A 176 5.81 -18.13 10.77
CA TRP A 176 5.81 -18.68 9.43
C TRP A 176 7.22 -18.75 8.86
N THR A 177 7.53 -19.88 8.22
CA THR A 177 8.79 -20.08 7.52
C THR A 177 8.76 -19.43 6.14
N MET A 178 9.82 -18.68 5.80
CA MET A 178 10.06 -18.19 4.44
C MET A 178 10.49 -19.36 3.55
N PRO A 179 9.98 -19.47 2.31
CA PRO A 179 10.56 -20.39 1.34
C PRO A 179 12.01 -19.99 1.08
N GLN A 180 12.91 -20.98 1.10
CA GLN A 180 14.30 -20.76 0.73
C GLN A 180 14.36 -20.51 -0.78
N PRO A 181 15.15 -19.53 -1.26
CA PRO A 181 15.36 -19.38 -2.69
C PRO A 181 15.94 -20.68 -3.26
N GLN A 182 15.33 -21.16 -4.36
CA GLN A 182 15.85 -22.27 -5.17
C GLN A 182 17.08 -21.83 -5.96
#